data_AF-A0A0P1L0K9-F1
#
_entry.id   AF-A0A0P1L0K9-F1
#
_cell.length_a   1.000
_cell.length_b   1.000
_cell.length_c   1.000
_cell.angle_alpha   90.00
_cell.angle_beta   90.00
_cell.angle_gamma   90.00
#
_symmetry.space_group_name_H-M   'P 1'
#
loop_
_entity.id
_entity.type
_entity.pdbx_description
1 polymer ?
#
loop_
_entity_poly.entity_id
_entity_poly.type
_entity_poly.pdbx_seq_one_letter_code
_entity_poly.pdbx_strand_id
1 'polypeptide(L)'
;MPVIQHGDQEIHLSHDEEEKLNNFQVITTFPEDSLPQIVKLLQDHGWQLEPALSRYFDGNWQENLNPPPVAARPHTPPVPQRPFDSTPFLFGDSASLVPRLPLVKRLPLDFKERFRYAGLDKRPNEFNTHPALFLLVLLPKVLFKIGTGIFTLLWSIISFGFRTEGVNASHIHRVPDSPLENEESIHETLESIFNGNTELSSLVSPKSFNEVYEECEKEFKFLLVVCLGDVGTDESSSRDVNSRLFIESILNEPSTLQLLRENSENMVIYMRSAQDMEMWSLCKQLRLRYTPECLLIGNVLNSKDSVNGATRMSVLSRLKVGTLRKFQNSLKVVIERHSAELIVSRSEQEELRMAREIKQMQDQAYQESLRHDQEKEQKRQAAEAEAKAKREAELIKELEFKTTQTIQQLCILNFCLDNLEPLTSSTITQEKQATLQIRTPNGKRFVKKFNGASTLEYIYKVAKCFLFLNLENFNKDHVLKCMATKVKEMAEDEAVLCFKDGCNIESLRTDSQSEELHKILQSELPKWSMPNREVDLDIDFELVTPFPRFKLPNDKNALIKNTQQIWPNGSILVEYLEDAEQESE
;
A
#
# COMPACT_ATOMS: atom_id res chain seq x y z
N MET A 1 3.77 53.06 -28.27
CA MET A 1 4.56 52.04 -27.56
C MET A 1 6.00 52.52 -27.59
N PRO A 2 6.66 52.66 -26.43
CA PRO A 2 8.08 52.99 -26.36
C PRO A 2 8.89 51.94 -27.11
N VAL A 3 9.88 52.40 -27.89
CA VAL A 3 10.82 51.55 -28.62
C VAL A 3 12.20 51.83 -28.05
N ILE A 4 12.82 50.81 -27.44
CA ILE A 4 14.19 50.91 -26.94
C ILE A 4 15.10 50.30 -28.01
N GLN A 5 16.01 51.12 -28.56
CA GLN A 5 17.02 50.67 -29.52
C GLN A 5 18.33 50.38 -28.78
N HIS A 6 18.79 49.13 -28.83
CA HIS A 6 20.08 48.73 -28.27
C HIS A 6 20.88 47.96 -29.32
N GLY A 7 21.87 48.61 -29.93
CA GLY A 7 22.63 48.05 -31.06
C GLY A 7 21.73 47.80 -32.28
N ASP A 8 21.74 46.57 -32.81
CA ASP A 8 20.95 46.12 -33.96
C ASP A 8 19.56 45.54 -33.59
N GLN A 9 19.17 45.57 -32.30
CA GLN A 9 17.90 45.00 -31.83
C GLN A 9 16.90 46.10 -31.43
N GLU A 10 15.70 46.04 -32.02
CA GLU A 10 14.55 46.87 -31.64
C GLU A 10 13.66 46.11 -30.66
N ILE A 11 13.54 46.63 -29.43
CA ILE A 11 12.72 46.02 -28.37
C ILE A 11 11.46 46.85 -28.21
N HIS A 12 10.31 46.24 -28.53
CA HIS A 12 8.99 46.85 -28.34
C HIS A 12 8.46 46.53 -26.94
N LEU A 13 8.25 47.56 -26.12
CA LEU A 13 7.72 47.41 -24.77
C LEU A 13 6.41 48.20 -24.61
N SER A 14 5.55 47.73 -23.73
CA SER A 14 4.46 48.52 -23.15
C SER A 14 5.02 49.61 -22.23
N HIS A 15 4.24 50.67 -21.99
CA HIS A 15 4.62 51.71 -21.02
C HIS A 15 4.81 51.15 -19.60
N ASP A 16 3.97 50.18 -19.22
CA ASP A 16 4.02 49.50 -17.92
C ASP A 16 5.28 48.61 -17.78
N GLU A 17 5.74 48.05 -18.90
CA GLU A 17 6.95 47.22 -18.98
C GLU A 17 8.22 48.09 -18.93
N GLU A 18 8.18 49.26 -19.57
CA GLU A 18 9.25 50.27 -19.52
C GLU A 18 9.46 50.80 -18.09
N GLU A 19 8.39 51.11 -17.36
CA GLU A 19 8.49 51.53 -15.95
C GLU A 19 9.14 50.45 -15.07
N LYS A 20 8.79 49.18 -15.29
CA LYS A 20 9.37 48.06 -14.55
C LYS A 20 10.84 47.84 -14.91
N LEU A 21 11.21 47.96 -16.18
CA LEU A 21 12.60 47.89 -16.60
C LEU A 21 13.43 49.01 -15.96
N ASN A 22 12.91 50.24 -15.93
CA ASN A 22 13.55 51.37 -15.26
C ASN A 22 13.71 51.12 -13.76
N ASN A 23 12.67 50.62 -13.08
CA ASN A 23 12.76 50.26 -11.67
C ASN A 23 13.81 49.16 -11.41
N PHE A 24 13.88 48.16 -12.29
CA PHE A 24 14.90 47.11 -12.22
C PHE A 24 16.32 47.68 -12.39
N GLN A 25 16.51 48.62 -13.32
CA GLN A 25 17.78 49.31 -13.58
C GLN A 25 18.23 50.14 -12.38
N VAL A 26 17.32 50.87 -11.73
CA VAL A 26 17.60 51.65 -10.52
C VAL A 26 18.13 50.78 -9.38
N ILE A 27 17.61 49.55 -9.25
CA ILE A 27 17.96 48.65 -8.13
C ILE A 27 19.25 47.87 -8.38
N THR A 28 19.49 47.43 -9.61
CA THR A 28 20.58 46.47 -9.92
C THR A 28 21.79 47.10 -10.59
N THR A 29 21.65 48.30 -11.16
CA THR A 29 22.71 49.00 -11.92
C THR A 29 23.48 48.07 -12.86
N PHE A 30 22.75 47.34 -13.69
CA PHE A 30 23.34 46.39 -14.63
C PHE A 30 24.04 47.12 -15.81
N PRO A 31 25.07 46.51 -16.43
CA PRO A 31 25.74 47.08 -17.62
C PRO A 31 24.79 47.16 -18.82
N GLU A 32 24.86 48.22 -19.64
CA GLU A 32 23.98 48.39 -20.81
C GLU A 32 24.01 47.18 -21.75
N ASP A 33 25.16 46.51 -21.89
CA ASP A 33 25.34 45.31 -22.72
C ASP A 33 24.41 44.13 -22.36
N SER A 34 23.90 44.05 -21.11
CA SER A 34 23.03 42.95 -20.67
C SER A 34 21.53 43.26 -20.77
N LEU A 35 21.15 44.45 -21.28
CA LEU A 35 19.76 44.86 -21.49
C LEU A 35 18.89 43.80 -22.19
N PRO A 36 19.28 43.19 -23.33
CA PRO A 36 18.42 42.20 -23.99
C PRO A 36 18.23 40.93 -23.16
N GLN A 37 19.23 40.54 -22.37
CA GLN A 37 19.15 39.35 -21.51
C GLN A 37 18.25 39.62 -20.30
N ILE A 38 18.24 40.84 -19.78
CA ILE A 38 17.41 41.26 -18.65
C ILE A 38 15.95 41.43 -19.06
N VAL A 39 15.69 41.96 -20.27
CA VAL A 39 14.34 41.97 -20.83
C VAL A 39 13.80 40.54 -20.94
N LYS A 40 14.63 39.59 -21.38
CA LYS A 40 14.24 38.18 -21.44
C LYS A 40 13.99 37.58 -20.04
N LEU A 41 14.84 37.89 -19.06
CA LEU A 41 14.64 37.50 -17.66
C LEU A 41 13.30 38.01 -17.11
N LEU A 42 12.97 39.28 -17.38
CA LEU A 42 11.71 39.88 -16.96
C LEU A 42 10.51 39.26 -17.69
N GLN A 43 10.64 38.92 -18.97
CA GLN A 43 9.60 38.21 -19.72
C GLN A 43 9.34 36.80 -19.16
N ASP A 44 10.38 36.05 -18.83
CA ASP A 44 10.28 34.70 -18.24
C ASP A 44 9.54 34.73 -16.88
N HIS A 45 9.70 35.81 -16.13
CA HIS A 45 9.03 36.03 -14.83
C HIS A 45 7.76 36.90 -14.95
N GLY A 46 7.20 37.07 -16.15
CA GLY A 46 5.94 37.78 -16.38
C GLY A 46 5.94 39.23 -15.91
N TRP A 47 7.09 39.91 -16.00
CA TRP A 47 7.31 41.29 -15.54
C TRP A 47 7.00 41.49 -14.03
N GLN A 48 7.30 40.48 -13.21
CA GLN A 48 7.30 40.60 -11.75
C GLN A 48 8.73 40.92 -11.26
N LEU A 49 8.90 42.05 -10.57
CA LEU A 49 10.23 42.54 -10.18
C LEU A 49 10.88 41.71 -9.06
N GLU A 50 10.13 41.36 -8.00
CA GLU A 50 10.71 40.67 -6.84
C GLU A 50 11.35 39.31 -7.19
N PRO A 51 10.68 38.42 -7.96
CA PRO A 51 11.28 37.14 -8.34
C PRO A 51 12.47 37.31 -9.28
N ALA A 52 12.39 38.25 -10.22
CA ALA A 52 13.47 38.54 -11.17
C ALA A 52 14.71 39.12 -10.46
N LEU A 53 14.50 40.01 -9.48
CA LEU A 53 15.57 40.59 -8.67
C LEU A 53 16.24 39.52 -7.80
N SER A 54 15.47 38.66 -7.13
CA SER A 54 16.02 37.54 -6.35
C SER A 54 16.93 36.67 -7.22
N ARG A 55 16.43 36.23 -8.38
CA ARG A 55 17.22 35.45 -9.36
C ARG A 55 18.48 36.17 -9.83
N TYR A 56 18.39 37.49 -10.06
CA TYR A 56 19.53 38.29 -10.48
C TYR A 56 20.63 38.32 -9.40
N PHE A 57 20.25 38.54 -8.13
CA PHE A 57 21.18 38.54 -7.00
C PHE A 57 21.71 37.15 -6.63
N ASP A 58 20.97 36.08 -6.93
CA ASP A 58 21.42 34.70 -6.76
C ASP A 58 22.52 34.28 -7.77
N GLY A 59 22.81 35.11 -8.78
CA GLY A 59 23.90 34.91 -9.75
C GLY A 59 23.66 33.82 -10.80
N ASN A 60 22.52 33.12 -10.77
CA ASN A 60 22.15 32.03 -11.67
C ASN A 60 21.14 32.44 -12.76
N TRP A 61 20.89 33.74 -12.93
CA TRP A 61 19.87 34.27 -13.84
C TRP A 61 20.14 33.99 -15.33
N GLN A 62 21.40 33.73 -15.71
CA GLN A 62 21.79 33.45 -17.10
C GLN A 62 21.52 31.99 -17.54
N GLU A 63 21.42 31.04 -16.61
CA GLU A 63 21.38 29.60 -16.90
C GLU A 63 20.06 29.16 -17.57
N ASN A 64 18.97 29.91 -17.38
CA ASN A 64 17.63 29.53 -17.84
C ASN A 64 17.06 30.41 -18.97
N LEU A 65 17.83 31.38 -19.47
CA LEU A 65 17.36 32.30 -20.53
C LEU A 65 17.14 31.59 -21.86
N ASN A 66 17.79 30.46 -22.09
CA ASN A 66 17.61 29.64 -23.29
C ASN A 66 17.23 28.23 -22.84
N PRO A 67 15.94 27.91 -22.65
CA PRO A 67 15.55 26.53 -22.41
C PRO A 67 16.07 25.68 -23.58
N PRO A 68 16.72 24.52 -23.31
CA PRO A 68 17.07 23.60 -24.38
C PRO A 68 15.79 23.27 -25.17
N PRO A 69 15.88 23.10 -26.51
CA PRO A 69 14.72 22.72 -27.30
C PRO A 69 14.10 21.49 -26.66
N VAL A 70 12.91 21.65 -26.09
CA VAL A 70 12.14 20.55 -25.53
C VAL A 70 11.99 19.57 -26.68
N ALA A 71 12.60 18.39 -26.53
CA ALA A 71 12.42 17.31 -27.50
C ALA A 71 10.92 17.19 -27.72
N ALA A 72 10.48 17.34 -28.98
CA ALA A 72 9.08 17.28 -29.32
C ALA A 72 8.51 16.00 -28.70
N ARG A 73 7.60 16.16 -27.72
CA ARG A 73 6.87 15.01 -27.20
C ARG A 73 6.29 14.29 -28.41
N PRO A 74 6.51 12.98 -28.59
CA PRO A 74 5.78 12.25 -29.61
C PRO A 74 4.29 12.56 -29.39
N HIS A 75 3.62 12.94 -30.48
CA HIS A 75 2.23 13.36 -30.47
C HIS A 75 1.44 12.37 -29.64
N THR A 76 0.99 12.81 -28.47
CA THR A 76 0.01 12.04 -27.71
C THR A 76 -1.20 12.01 -28.63
N PRO A 77 -1.70 10.83 -29.04
CA PRO A 77 -2.94 10.80 -29.81
C PRO A 77 -3.97 11.59 -29.01
N PRO A 78 -4.73 12.49 -29.66
CA PRO A 78 -5.69 13.31 -28.95
C PRO A 78 -6.64 12.37 -28.23
N VAL A 79 -6.60 12.37 -26.90
CA VAL A 79 -7.72 11.88 -26.10
C VAL A 79 -8.92 12.67 -26.62
N PRO A 80 -9.98 12.03 -27.13
CA PRO A 80 -11.16 12.75 -27.60
C PRO A 80 -11.81 13.41 -26.38
N GLN A 81 -11.40 14.66 -26.11
CA GLN A 81 -12.14 15.57 -25.28
C GLN A 81 -13.45 15.82 -26.01
N ARG A 82 -14.52 15.19 -25.54
CA ARG A 82 -15.89 15.51 -25.97
C ARG A 82 -16.11 17.00 -25.73
N PRO A 83 -16.42 17.81 -26.74
CA PRO A 83 -16.85 19.17 -26.51
C PRO A 83 -18.22 19.12 -25.81
N PHE A 84 -18.26 19.57 -24.56
CA PHE A 84 -19.50 20.04 -23.95
C PHE A 84 -19.81 21.43 -24.52
N ASP A 85 -20.19 21.48 -25.80
CA ASP A 85 -20.76 22.68 -26.39
C ASP A 85 -22.28 22.59 -26.29
N SER A 86 -22.81 23.26 -25.27
CA SER A 86 -24.23 23.57 -25.15
C SER A 86 -24.58 24.67 -26.15
N THR A 87 -24.97 24.28 -27.37
CA THR A 87 -25.71 25.15 -28.29
C THR A 87 -27.12 24.61 -28.49
N PRO A 88 -28.19 25.39 -28.25
CA PRO A 88 -29.56 24.95 -28.46
C PRO A 88 -29.94 25.20 -29.93
N PHE A 89 -29.50 24.33 -30.82
CA PHE A 89 -30.07 24.26 -32.16
C PHE A 89 -30.90 22.98 -32.27
N LEU A 90 -32.22 23.20 -32.36
CA LEU A 90 -33.27 22.22 -32.61
C LEU A 90 -33.07 21.54 -33.97
N PHE A 91 -32.27 20.47 -34.01
CA PHE A 91 -32.38 19.45 -35.04
C PHE A 91 -33.34 18.37 -34.57
N GLY A 92 -34.56 18.38 -35.11
CA GLY A 92 -35.57 17.36 -34.82
C GLY A 92 -35.14 15.97 -35.27
N ASP A 93 -35.25 14.98 -34.38
CA ASP A 93 -35.42 13.52 -34.57
C ASP A 93 -34.66 12.76 -35.69
N SER A 94 -33.66 13.37 -36.33
CA SER A 94 -32.99 12.82 -37.52
C SER A 94 -31.45 12.95 -37.51
N ALA A 95 -30.84 13.19 -36.35
CA ALA A 95 -29.39 13.41 -36.23
C ALA A 95 -28.65 12.41 -35.32
N SER A 96 -29.12 11.17 -35.16
CA SER A 96 -28.23 10.10 -34.71
C SER A 96 -27.59 9.44 -35.92
N LEU A 97 -26.32 9.75 -36.21
CA LEU A 97 -25.51 9.06 -37.25
C LEU A 97 -25.34 7.55 -36.98
N VAL A 98 -25.84 7.05 -35.85
CA VAL A 98 -25.76 5.67 -35.40
C VAL A 98 -27.01 4.88 -35.84
N PRO A 99 -26.86 3.72 -36.51
CA PRO A 99 -27.99 2.92 -37.00
C PRO A 99 -28.85 2.35 -35.86
N ARG A 100 -30.16 2.20 -36.13
CA ARG A 100 -31.12 1.51 -35.23
C ARG A 100 -31.27 0.05 -35.64
N LEU A 101 -30.46 -0.83 -35.07
CA LEU A 101 -30.47 -2.27 -35.40
C LEU A 101 -31.30 -3.09 -34.40
N PRO A 102 -31.88 -4.24 -34.79
CA PRO A 102 -32.55 -5.14 -33.86
C PRO A 102 -31.56 -5.70 -32.83
N LEU A 103 -31.85 -5.51 -31.54
CA LEU A 103 -31.00 -5.99 -30.46
C LEU A 103 -31.15 -7.49 -30.23
N VAL A 104 -30.03 -8.13 -29.95
CA VAL A 104 -29.94 -9.53 -29.49
C VAL A 104 -29.54 -9.50 -28.03
N LYS A 105 -30.25 -10.26 -27.20
CA LYS A 105 -29.96 -10.40 -25.77
C LYS A 105 -29.65 -11.86 -25.47
N ARG A 106 -28.85 -12.09 -24.42
CA ARG A 106 -28.69 -13.41 -23.81
C ARG A 106 -30.04 -14.00 -23.42
N LEU A 107 -30.16 -15.33 -23.51
CA LEU A 107 -31.31 -16.05 -23.03
C LEU A 107 -31.34 -15.99 -21.48
N PRO A 108 -32.51 -15.77 -20.85
CA PRO A 108 -32.63 -15.83 -19.39
C PRO A 108 -32.17 -17.19 -18.86
N LEU A 109 -31.51 -17.26 -17.70
CA LEU A 109 -31.04 -18.54 -17.13
C LEU A 109 -32.19 -19.55 -16.94
N ASP A 110 -33.36 -19.08 -16.53
CA ASP A 110 -34.55 -19.90 -16.29
C ASP A 110 -35.33 -20.23 -17.57
N PHE A 111 -34.78 -20.00 -18.77
CA PHE A 111 -35.52 -20.22 -20.02
C PHE A 111 -36.09 -21.64 -20.09
N LYS A 112 -35.30 -22.65 -19.70
CA LYS A 112 -35.73 -24.05 -19.67
C LYS A 112 -36.91 -24.29 -18.73
N GLU A 113 -36.90 -23.67 -17.55
CA GLU A 113 -37.96 -23.83 -16.54
C GLU A 113 -39.25 -23.13 -16.93
N ARG A 114 -39.14 -21.91 -17.50
CA ARG A 114 -40.30 -21.14 -17.98
C ARG A 114 -41.13 -21.90 -19.02
N PHE A 115 -40.51 -22.81 -19.77
CA PHE A 115 -41.22 -23.64 -20.75
C PHE A 115 -41.81 -24.93 -20.17
N ARG A 116 -41.23 -25.48 -19.10
CA ARG A 116 -41.81 -26.63 -18.37
C ARG A 116 -43.16 -26.29 -17.74
N TYR A 117 -43.36 -25.03 -17.34
CA TYR A 117 -44.60 -24.54 -16.73
C TYR A 117 -45.52 -23.77 -17.70
N ALA A 118 -45.20 -23.72 -19.00
CA ALA A 118 -45.96 -22.97 -20.01
C ALA A 118 -47.37 -23.54 -20.33
N GLY A 119 -47.88 -24.44 -19.49
CA GLY A 119 -49.26 -24.93 -19.51
C GLY A 119 -50.13 -24.51 -18.31
N LEU A 120 -49.56 -23.98 -17.22
CA LEU A 120 -50.31 -23.70 -15.98
C LEU A 120 -50.33 -22.24 -15.52
N ASP A 121 -49.38 -21.40 -15.96
CA ASP A 121 -49.39 -19.97 -15.63
C ASP A 121 -49.84 -19.10 -16.81
N LYS A 122 -51.13 -19.18 -17.15
CA LYS A 122 -51.82 -17.93 -17.48
C LYS A 122 -51.86 -17.15 -16.18
N ARG A 123 -50.97 -16.16 -16.03
CA ARG A 123 -51.06 -15.17 -14.94
C ARG A 123 -52.53 -14.88 -14.66
N PRO A 124 -53.04 -15.09 -13.44
CA PRO A 124 -54.37 -14.63 -13.13
C PRO A 124 -54.26 -13.11 -13.11
N ASN A 125 -54.61 -12.46 -14.22
CA ASN A 125 -55.20 -11.14 -14.06
C ASN A 125 -56.41 -11.39 -13.16
N GLU A 126 -56.42 -10.74 -12.00
CA GLU A 126 -57.54 -10.68 -11.08
C GLU A 126 -58.75 -10.08 -11.79
N PHE A 127 -59.42 -10.88 -12.61
CA PHE A 127 -60.78 -10.65 -13.04
C PHE A 127 -61.66 -11.58 -12.22
N ASN A 128 -61.85 -11.21 -10.95
CA ASN A 128 -63.04 -11.60 -10.20
C ASN A 128 -64.24 -10.92 -10.87
N THR A 129 -64.68 -11.45 -12.00
CA THR A 129 -65.87 -10.98 -12.70
C THR A 129 -66.64 -12.17 -13.23
N HIS A 130 -67.92 -12.23 -12.85
CA HIS A 130 -68.96 -13.20 -13.20
C HIS A 130 -68.70 -14.04 -14.47
N PRO A 131 -69.03 -15.36 -14.45
CA PRO A 131 -68.84 -16.27 -15.61
C PRO A 131 -69.54 -15.79 -16.91
N ALA A 132 -70.53 -14.91 -16.80
CA ALA A 132 -71.20 -14.27 -17.94
C ALA A 132 -70.29 -13.33 -18.75
N LEU A 133 -69.34 -12.64 -18.12
CA LEU A 133 -68.39 -11.74 -18.81
C LEU A 133 -67.34 -12.53 -19.60
N PHE A 134 -66.97 -13.72 -19.13
CA PHE A 134 -66.10 -14.63 -19.87
C PHE A 134 -66.76 -15.12 -21.16
N LEU A 135 -68.07 -15.42 -21.09
CA LEU A 135 -68.90 -15.77 -22.25
C LEU A 135 -68.99 -14.61 -23.25
N LEU A 136 -69.17 -13.38 -22.77
CA LEU A 136 -69.26 -12.16 -23.59
C LEU A 136 -67.95 -11.82 -24.32
N VAL A 137 -66.79 -12.10 -23.71
CA VAL A 137 -65.47 -11.92 -24.34
C VAL A 137 -65.13 -13.03 -25.34
N LEU A 138 -65.66 -14.25 -25.15
CA LEU A 138 -65.44 -15.37 -26.07
C LEU A 138 -66.36 -15.34 -27.29
N LEU A 139 -67.56 -14.77 -27.17
CA LEU A 139 -68.59 -14.72 -28.22
C LEU A 139 -68.08 -14.12 -29.55
N PRO A 140 -67.37 -12.97 -29.58
CA PRO A 140 -66.86 -12.40 -30.82
C PRO A 140 -65.86 -13.32 -31.53
N LYS A 141 -65.01 -14.03 -30.77
CA LYS A 141 -64.01 -14.95 -31.33
C LYS A 141 -64.63 -16.24 -31.86
N VAL A 142 -65.65 -16.76 -31.17
CA VAL A 142 -66.40 -17.95 -31.61
C VAL A 142 -67.23 -17.63 -32.84
N LEU A 143 -67.94 -16.50 -32.87
CA LEU A 143 -68.66 -16.01 -34.04
C LEU A 143 -67.72 -15.77 -35.23
N PHE A 144 -66.55 -15.17 -35.01
CA PHE A 144 -65.58 -14.96 -36.08
C PHE A 144 -65.03 -16.30 -36.60
N LYS A 145 -64.74 -17.28 -35.72
CA LYS A 145 -64.28 -18.61 -36.15
C LYS A 145 -65.36 -19.41 -36.90
N ILE A 146 -66.61 -19.35 -36.46
CA ILE A 146 -67.75 -19.96 -37.16
C ILE A 146 -67.97 -19.25 -38.50
N GLY A 147 -67.92 -17.92 -38.52
CA GLY A 147 -68.03 -17.11 -39.72
C GLY A 147 -66.92 -17.41 -40.74
N THR A 148 -65.66 -17.50 -40.30
CA THR A 148 -64.54 -17.91 -41.17
C THR A 148 -64.67 -19.36 -41.59
N GLY A 149 -65.16 -20.26 -40.74
CA GLY A 149 -65.37 -21.68 -41.06
C GLY A 149 -66.40 -21.86 -42.19
N ILE A 150 -67.51 -21.13 -42.12
CA ILE A 150 -68.54 -21.09 -43.16
C ILE A 150 -68.00 -20.44 -44.44
N PHE A 151 -67.23 -19.35 -44.31
CA PHE A 151 -66.58 -18.70 -45.47
C PHE A 151 -65.53 -19.61 -46.13
N THR A 152 -64.77 -20.40 -45.37
CA THR A 152 -63.82 -21.38 -45.93
C THR A 152 -64.52 -22.56 -46.58
N LEU A 153 -65.69 -22.98 -46.08
CA LEU A 153 -66.53 -23.98 -46.73
C LEU A 153 -67.10 -23.46 -48.05
N LEU A 154 -67.58 -22.22 -48.08
CA LEU A 154 -68.03 -21.56 -49.29
C LEU A 154 -66.88 -21.32 -50.29
N TRP A 155 -65.69 -20.96 -49.80
CA TRP A 155 -64.49 -20.79 -50.63
C TRP A 155 -63.97 -22.12 -51.17
N SER A 156 -64.08 -23.21 -50.40
CA SER A 156 -63.76 -24.58 -50.81
C SER A 156 -64.65 -25.05 -51.98
N ILE A 157 -65.93 -24.69 -51.96
CA ILE A 157 -66.87 -25.00 -53.05
C ILE A 157 -66.55 -24.20 -54.32
N ILE A 158 -66.07 -22.96 -54.18
CA ILE A 158 -65.66 -22.10 -55.30
C ILE A 158 -64.28 -22.49 -55.86
N SER A 159 -63.35 -22.96 -55.01
CA SER A 159 -62.00 -23.35 -55.43
C SER A 159 -61.91 -24.77 -56.01
N PHE A 160 -62.97 -25.59 -55.90
CA PHE A 160 -63.01 -26.93 -56.48
C PHE A 160 -62.96 -26.94 -58.02
N GLY A 161 -63.17 -25.80 -58.68
CA GLY A 161 -63.10 -25.63 -60.13
C GLY A 161 -61.71 -25.36 -60.72
N PHE A 162 -60.68 -25.14 -59.89
CA PHE A 162 -59.32 -24.84 -60.37
C PHE A 162 -58.27 -25.68 -59.62
N ARG A 163 -58.26 -27.00 -59.89
CA ARG A 163 -57.11 -27.84 -59.51
C ARG A 163 -56.06 -27.79 -60.61
N THR A 164 -55.06 -26.94 -60.44
CA THR A 164 -53.77 -27.10 -61.14
C THR A 164 -52.95 -28.12 -60.38
N GLU A 165 -53.06 -29.38 -60.80
CA GLU A 165 -52.14 -30.44 -60.44
C GLU A 165 -50.75 -30.15 -61.05
N GLY A 166 -49.68 -30.20 -60.23
CA GLY A 166 -48.33 -30.41 -60.76
C GLY A 166 -47.36 -29.23 -60.83
N VAL A 167 -47.34 -28.30 -59.87
CA VAL A 167 -46.13 -27.50 -59.60
C VAL A 167 -45.75 -27.69 -58.13
N ASN A 168 -44.66 -28.40 -57.87
CA ASN A 168 -44.04 -28.54 -56.56
C ASN A 168 -43.57 -27.16 -56.09
N ALA A 169 -44.45 -26.38 -55.48
CA ALA A 169 -44.07 -25.19 -54.74
C ALA A 169 -43.24 -25.66 -53.54
N SER A 170 -41.97 -25.25 -53.49
CA SER A 170 -41.07 -25.47 -52.35
C SER A 170 -41.80 -25.09 -51.06
N HIS A 171 -42.18 -26.08 -50.26
CA HIS A 171 -42.95 -25.87 -49.04
C HIS A 171 -42.08 -25.08 -48.05
N ILE A 172 -42.45 -23.84 -47.75
CA ILE A 172 -41.75 -23.03 -46.76
C ILE A 172 -42.13 -23.57 -45.38
N HIS A 173 -41.17 -24.16 -44.68
CA HIS A 173 -41.41 -24.68 -43.33
C HIS A 173 -41.46 -23.55 -42.31
N ARG A 174 -42.41 -23.64 -41.40
CA ARG A 174 -42.60 -22.69 -40.30
C ARG A 174 -41.87 -23.20 -39.07
N VAL A 175 -41.28 -22.28 -38.30
CA VAL A 175 -40.73 -22.58 -36.97
C VAL A 175 -41.82 -23.26 -36.12
N PRO A 176 -41.52 -24.38 -35.45
CA PRO A 176 -42.51 -25.16 -34.71
C PRO A 176 -43.15 -24.33 -33.58
N ASP A 177 -44.39 -24.68 -33.25
CA ASP A 177 -45.15 -23.96 -32.21
C ASP A 177 -44.63 -24.27 -30.79
N SER A 178 -44.05 -25.45 -30.59
CA SER A 178 -43.37 -25.88 -29.35
C SER A 178 -42.05 -26.59 -29.67
N PRO A 179 -41.03 -26.49 -28.78
CA PRO A 179 -39.78 -27.21 -28.93
C PRO A 179 -39.95 -28.71 -28.62
N LEU A 180 -38.98 -29.53 -29.05
CA LEU A 180 -38.90 -30.96 -28.73
C LEU A 180 -38.03 -31.15 -27.47
N GLU A 181 -38.42 -32.04 -26.55
CA GLU A 181 -37.72 -32.22 -25.26
C GLU A 181 -36.37 -32.93 -25.39
N ASN A 182 -36.24 -33.85 -26.35
CA ASN A 182 -35.03 -34.62 -26.61
C ASN A 182 -34.70 -34.51 -28.10
N GLU A 183 -33.99 -33.46 -28.47
CA GLU A 183 -33.42 -33.35 -29.82
C GLU A 183 -31.95 -33.79 -29.79
N GLU A 184 -31.53 -34.47 -30.85
CA GLU A 184 -30.14 -34.87 -31.07
C GLU A 184 -29.23 -33.64 -31.20
N SER A 185 -27.96 -33.82 -30.86
CA SER A 185 -26.97 -32.75 -31.06
C SER A 185 -26.83 -32.45 -32.55
N ILE A 186 -26.69 -31.17 -32.92
CA ILE A 186 -26.49 -30.81 -34.33
C ILE A 186 -25.28 -31.52 -34.94
N HIS A 187 -24.26 -31.84 -34.13
CA HIS A 187 -23.07 -32.56 -34.60
C HIS A 187 -23.42 -33.99 -35.01
N GLU A 188 -24.26 -34.68 -34.23
CA GLU A 188 -24.76 -36.03 -34.55
C GLU A 188 -25.63 -35.99 -35.80
N THR A 189 -26.48 -34.96 -35.93
CA THR A 189 -27.26 -34.74 -37.15
C THR A 189 -26.36 -34.51 -38.36
N LEU A 190 -25.35 -33.64 -38.28
CA LEU A 190 -24.42 -33.43 -39.40
C LEU A 190 -23.64 -34.70 -39.77
N GLU A 191 -23.23 -35.48 -38.78
CA GLU A 191 -22.55 -36.75 -38.98
C GLU A 191 -23.44 -37.77 -39.69
N SER A 192 -24.72 -37.86 -39.35
CA SER A 192 -25.69 -38.75 -40.02
C SER A 192 -26.01 -38.29 -41.44
N ILE A 193 -26.06 -36.98 -41.69
CA ILE A 193 -26.31 -36.39 -43.02
C ILE A 193 -25.17 -36.72 -43.99
N PHE A 194 -23.92 -36.66 -43.52
CA PHE A 194 -22.72 -36.69 -44.36
C PHE A 194 -21.82 -37.92 -44.15
N ASN A 195 -22.24 -38.89 -43.34
CA ASN A 195 -21.48 -40.10 -43.01
C ASN A 195 -20.07 -39.80 -42.47
N GLY A 196 -19.95 -38.79 -41.59
CA GLY A 196 -18.70 -38.45 -40.88
C GLY A 196 -17.65 -37.61 -41.63
N ASN A 197 -17.90 -37.18 -42.87
CA ASN A 197 -16.92 -36.45 -43.69
C ASN A 197 -17.25 -34.96 -43.90
N THR A 198 -17.33 -34.18 -42.81
CA THR A 198 -17.71 -32.76 -42.94
C THR A 198 -16.86 -31.83 -42.10
N GLU A 199 -16.08 -30.99 -42.77
CA GLU A 199 -15.38 -29.85 -42.16
C GLU A 199 -16.36 -28.87 -41.48
N LEU A 200 -17.60 -28.79 -41.96
CA LEU A 200 -18.64 -27.96 -41.34
C LEU A 200 -18.84 -28.27 -39.85
N SER A 201 -18.72 -29.55 -39.45
CA SER A 201 -18.91 -29.96 -38.06
C SER A 201 -17.84 -29.42 -37.11
N SER A 202 -16.61 -29.17 -37.60
CA SER A 202 -15.53 -28.58 -36.79
C SER A 202 -15.60 -27.06 -36.72
N LEU A 203 -16.23 -26.42 -37.72
CA LEU A 203 -16.45 -24.96 -37.75
C LEU A 203 -17.63 -24.51 -36.88
N VAL A 204 -18.57 -25.41 -36.60
CA VAL A 204 -19.75 -25.13 -35.76
C VAL A 204 -19.38 -25.25 -34.29
N SER A 205 -19.77 -24.25 -33.48
CA SER A 205 -19.50 -24.26 -32.04
C SER A 205 -20.39 -25.27 -31.30
N PRO A 206 -19.82 -26.15 -30.45
CA PRO A 206 -20.61 -27.05 -29.60
C PRO A 206 -21.17 -26.34 -28.35
N LYS A 207 -20.73 -25.12 -28.04
CA LYS A 207 -21.09 -24.35 -26.83
C LYS A 207 -22.56 -23.93 -26.82
N SER A 208 -23.06 -23.55 -25.63
CA SER A 208 -24.41 -22.99 -25.46
C SER A 208 -24.53 -21.60 -26.11
N PHE A 209 -25.75 -21.17 -26.46
CA PHE A 209 -25.96 -19.84 -27.06
C PHE A 209 -25.38 -18.71 -26.20
N ASN A 210 -25.58 -18.77 -24.88
CA ASN A 210 -25.15 -17.70 -23.97
C ASN A 210 -23.62 -17.60 -23.87
N GLU A 211 -22.91 -18.73 -23.86
CA GLU A 211 -21.44 -18.73 -23.89
C GLU A 211 -20.91 -18.11 -25.19
N VAL A 212 -21.48 -18.51 -26.33
CA VAL A 212 -21.10 -17.95 -27.64
C VAL A 212 -21.44 -16.46 -27.72
N TYR A 213 -22.60 -16.04 -27.19
CA TYR A 213 -22.99 -14.64 -27.12
C TYR A 213 -21.97 -13.84 -26.30
N GLU A 214 -21.56 -14.32 -25.13
CA GLU A 214 -20.59 -13.64 -24.28
C GLU A 214 -19.21 -13.55 -24.91
N GLU A 215 -18.74 -14.62 -25.58
CA GLU A 215 -17.48 -14.61 -26.31
C GLU A 215 -17.50 -13.53 -27.41
N CYS A 216 -18.57 -13.50 -28.22
CA CYS A 216 -18.70 -12.55 -29.31
C CYS A 216 -18.88 -11.10 -28.82
N GLU A 217 -19.57 -10.90 -27.70
CA GLU A 217 -19.74 -9.58 -27.08
C GLU A 217 -18.42 -9.05 -26.52
N LYS A 218 -17.63 -9.89 -25.83
CA LYS A 218 -16.36 -9.53 -25.19
C LYS A 218 -15.22 -9.32 -26.18
N GLU A 219 -15.15 -10.13 -27.24
CA GLU A 219 -14.04 -10.11 -28.20
C GLU A 219 -14.37 -9.39 -29.52
N PHE A 220 -15.56 -8.78 -29.62
CA PHE A 220 -16.06 -8.15 -30.84
C PHE A 220 -15.94 -9.08 -32.06
N LYS A 221 -16.45 -10.32 -31.91
CA LYS A 221 -16.55 -11.30 -33.01
C LYS A 221 -17.95 -11.27 -33.62
N PHE A 222 -18.04 -11.68 -34.88
CA PHE A 222 -19.31 -11.96 -35.52
C PHE A 222 -19.92 -13.25 -34.96
N LEU A 223 -21.23 -13.26 -34.81
CA LEU A 223 -21.99 -14.46 -34.46
C LEU A 223 -22.92 -14.80 -35.64
N LEU A 224 -22.62 -15.91 -36.31
CA LEU A 224 -23.43 -16.45 -37.40
C LEU A 224 -24.44 -17.44 -36.81
N VAL A 225 -25.70 -17.02 -36.68
CA VAL A 225 -26.79 -17.87 -36.20
C VAL A 225 -27.44 -18.55 -37.38
N VAL A 226 -27.41 -19.87 -37.41
CA VAL A 226 -28.04 -20.72 -38.43
C VAL A 226 -29.18 -21.51 -37.77
N CYS A 227 -30.41 -21.16 -38.14
CA CYS A 227 -31.61 -21.83 -37.69
C CYS A 227 -32.10 -22.78 -38.79
N LEU A 228 -32.17 -24.07 -38.46
CA LEU A 228 -32.57 -25.14 -39.37
C LEU A 228 -33.95 -25.69 -38.97
N GLY A 229 -34.70 -26.23 -39.93
CA GLY A 229 -35.88 -27.04 -39.65
C GLY A 229 -35.50 -28.48 -39.29
N ASP A 230 -36.48 -29.38 -39.32
CA ASP A 230 -36.25 -30.82 -39.12
C ASP A 230 -35.44 -31.41 -40.28
N VAL A 231 -34.20 -31.85 -40.01
CA VAL A 231 -33.30 -32.46 -41.01
C VAL A 231 -33.00 -33.94 -40.70
N GLY A 232 -33.70 -34.52 -39.71
CA GLY A 232 -33.46 -35.88 -39.26
C GLY A 232 -33.72 -36.96 -40.33
N THR A 233 -33.13 -38.13 -40.11
CA THR A 233 -33.22 -39.29 -41.03
C THR A 233 -34.50 -40.11 -40.88
N ASP A 234 -35.29 -39.88 -39.83
CA ASP A 234 -36.50 -40.68 -39.54
C ASP A 234 -37.66 -40.33 -40.48
N GLU A 235 -38.47 -41.33 -40.85
CA GLU A 235 -39.54 -41.27 -41.86
C GLU A 235 -40.79 -40.48 -41.43
N SER A 236 -40.62 -39.38 -40.69
CA SER A 236 -41.71 -38.47 -40.33
C SER A 236 -42.00 -37.50 -41.48
N SER A 237 -43.28 -37.25 -41.72
CA SER A 237 -43.83 -36.43 -42.82
C SER A 237 -43.57 -34.91 -42.70
N SER A 238 -42.66 -34.49 -41.81
CA SER A 238 -42.34 -33.10 -41.45
C SER A 238 -40.92 -32.64 -41.84
N ARG A 239 -40.25 -33.34 -42.75
CA ARG A 239 -38.86 -33.01 -43.15
C ARG A 239 -38.76 -31.65 -43.85
N ASP A 240 -37.87 -30.79 -43.36
CA ASP A 240 -37.57 -29.52 -43.99
C ASP A 240 -36.54 -29.68 -45.12
N VAL A 241 -37.05 -29.92 -46.33
CA VAL A 241 -36.26 -30.03 -47.56
C VAL A 241 -35.38 -28.80 -47.80
N ASN A 242 -35.83 -27.59 -47.46
CA ASN A 242 -35.04 -26.38 -47.69
C ASN A 242 -33.84 -26.31 -46.74
N SER A 243 -34.02 -26.73 -45.49
CA SER A 243 -32.93 -26.80 -44.51
C SER A 243 -31.91 -27.86 -44.90
N ARG A 244 -32.35 -29.04 -45.38
CA ARG A 244 -31.47 -30.06 -45.96
C ARG A 244 -30.64 -29.52 -47.12
N LEU A 245 -31.29 -28.88 -48.09
CA LEU A 245 -30.63 -28.27 -49.25
C LEU A 245 -29.64 -27.18 -48.85
N PHE A 246 -29.98 -26.35 -47.86
CA PHE A 246 -29.09 -25.29 -47.39
C PHE A 246 -27.79 -25.87 -46.80
N ILE A 247 -27.88 -26.94 -46.02
CA ILE A 247 -26.69 -27.60 -45.46
C ILE A 247 -25.85 -28.25 -46.56
N GLU A 248 -26.47 -29.07 -47.42
CA GLU A 248 -25.75 -29.86 -48.44
C GLU A 248 -25.20 -29.03 -49.59
N SER A 249 -26.01 -28.11 -50.14
CA SER A 249 -25.68 -27.41 -51.39
C SER A 249 -25.09 -26.02 -51.20
N ILE A 250 -25.20 -25.44 -49.99
CA ILE A 250 -24.71 -24.09 -49.70
C ILE A 250 -23.63 -24.09 -48.62
N LEU A 251 -23.89 -24.62 -47.43
CA LEU A 251 -22.92 -24.60 -46.32
C LEU A 251 -21.76 -25.57 -46.52
N ASN A 252 -22.02 -26.78 -46.99
CA ASN A 252 -20.99 -27.80 -47.23
C ASN A 252 -20.28 -27.66 -48.58
N GLU A 253 -20.58 -26.61 -49.35
CA GLU A 253 -19.89 -26.36 -50.61
C GLU A 253 -18.46 -25.85 -50.33
N PRO A 254 -17.43 -26.35 -51.05
CA PRO A 254 -16.03 -26.03 -50.74
C PRO A 254 -15.69 -24.55 -50.71
N SER A 255 -16.25 -23.74 -51.62
CA SER A 255 -15.99 -22.29 -51.62
C SER A 255 -16.67 -21.56 -50.46
N THR A 256 -17.81 -22.05 -49.96
CA THR A 256 -18.41 -21.57 -48.71
C THR A 256 -17.58 -21.99 -47.49
N LEU A 257 -17.14 -23.26 -47.42
CA LEU A 257 -16.29 -23.74 -46.32
C LEU A 257 -14.98 -22.94 -46.23
N GLN A 258 -14.35 -22.65 -47.37
CA GLN A 258 -13.19 -21.78 -47.43
C GLN A 258 -13.49 -20.37 -46.87
N LEU A 259 -14.62 -19.76 -47.29
CA LEU A 259 -15.03 -18.45 -46.79
C LEU A 259 -15.28 -18.46 -45.26
N LEU A 260 -15.88 -19.52 -44.73
CA LEU A 260 -16.11 -19.68 -43.29
C LEU A 260 -14.78 -19.87 -42.54
N ARG A 261 -13.86 -20.65 -43.10
CA ARG A 261 -12.52 -20.89 -42.54
C ARG A 261 -11.67 -19.61 -42.50
N GLU A 262 -11.67 -18.82 -43.57
CA GLU A 262 -10.96 -17.54 -43.62
C GLU A 262 -11.46 -16.56 -42.54
N ASN A 263 -12.71 -16.71 -42.08
CA ASN A 263 -13.31 -15.86 -41.06
C ASN A 263 -13.42 -16.54 -39.68
N SER A 264 -12.86 -17.74 -39.47
CA SER A 264 -13.08 -18.51 -38.24
C SER A 264 -12.52 -17.84 -36.98
N GLU A 265 -11.47 -17.02 -37.11
CA GLU A 265 -10.90 -16.26 -36.00
C GLU A 265 -11.80 -15.11 -35.55
N ASN A 266 -12.56 -14.52 -36.48
CA ASN A 266 -13.38 -13.33 -36.24
C ASN A 266 -14.88 -13.65 -36.18
N MET A 267 -15.28 -14.89 -36.40
CA MET A 267 -16.68 -15.30 -36.48
C MET A 267 -16.90 -16.66 -35.81
N VAL A 268 -17.92 -16.74 -34.96
CA VAL A 268 -18.38 -17.98 -34.35
C VAL A 268 -19.69 -18.42 -35.00
N ILE A 269 -19.77 -19.68 -35.41
CA ILE A 269 -20.97 -20.26 -36.04
C ILE A 269 -21.78 -20.98 -34.97
N TYR A 270 -22.99 -20.50 -34.72
CA TYR A 270 -23.97 -21.15 -33.85
C TYR A 270 -25.10 -21.72 -34.69
N MET A 271 -25.11 -23.04 -34.83
CA MET A 271 -26.08 -23.76 -35.66
C MET A 271 -26.83 -24.78 -34.82
N ARG A 272 -28.17 -24.73 -34.89
CA ARG A 272 -29.08 -25.67 -34.21
C ARG A 272 -30.38 -25.78 -35.01
N SER A 273 -31.12 -26.85 -34.77
CA SER A 273 -32.49 -27.01 -35.26
C SER A 273 -33.45 -26.10 -34.49
N ALA A 274 -34.54 -25.69 -35.13
CA ALA A 274 -35.58 -24.87 -34.55
C ALA A 274 -36.46 -25.62 -33.54
N GLN A 275 -36.29 -26.95 -33.45
CA GLN A 275 -36.94 -27.77 -32.42
C GLN A 275 -36.19 -27.70 -31.08
N ASP A 276 -34.89 -27.40 -31.10
CA ASP A 276 -34.05 -27.23 -29.91
C ASP A 276 -34.60 -26.09 -29.05
N MET A 277 -34.64 -26.30 -27.74
CA MET A 277 -35.17 -25.32 -26.80
C MET A 277 -34.42 -23.99 -26.83
N GLU A 278 -33.10 -24.01 -27.01
CA GLU A 278 -32.29 -22.77 -27.12
C GLU A 278 -32.64 -21.99 -28.39
N MET A 279 -32.57 -22.65 -29.54
CA MET A 279 -32.85 -22.04 -30.84
C MET A 279 -34.32 -21.63 -30.97
N TRP A 280 -35.26 -22.42 -30.48
CA TRP A 280 -36.68 -22.07 -30.46
C TRP A 280 -36.93 -20.79 -29.65
N SER A 281 -36.29 -20.65 -28.49
CA SER A 281 -36.36 -19.44 -27.67
C SER A 281 -35.79 -18.23 -28.41
N LEU A 282 -34.65 -18.43 -29.08
CA LEU A 282 -34.02 -17.41 -29.91
C LEU A 282 -34.91 -17.00 -31.10
N CYS A 283 -35.58 -17.96 -31.75
CA CYS A 283 -36.55 -17.71 -32.82
C CYS A 283 -37.70 -16.81 -32.34
N LYS A 284 -38.23 -17.03 -31.13
CA LYS A 284 -39.28 -16.15 -30.56
C LYS A 284 -38.73 -14.75 -30.26
N GLN A 285 -37.52 -14.64 -29.71
CA GLN A 285 -36.87 -13.35 -29.44
C GLN A 285 -36.62 -12.54 -30.72
N LEU A 286 -36.08 -13.18 -31.76
CA LEU A 286 -35.71 -12.55 -33.03
C LEU A 286 -36.86 -12.49 -34.04
N ARG A 287 -38.04 -13.01 -33.66
CA ARG A 287 -39.26 -13.08 -34.47
C ARG A 287 -39.05 -13.82 -35.80
N LEU A 288 -38.28 -14.91 -35.75
CA LEU A 288 -38.10 -15.83 -36.86
C LEU A 288 -39.36 -16.66 -37.05
N ARG A 289 -39.83 -16.76 -38.30
CA ARG A 289 -41.08 -17.43 -38.65
C ARG A 289 -40.88 -18.68 -39.50
N TYR A 290 -39.80 -18.74 -40.26
CA TYR A 290 -39.57 -19.78 -41.27
C TYR A 290 -38.18 -20.36 -41.12
N THR A 291 -37.98 -21.57 -41.65
CA THR A 291 -36.69 -22.26 -41.72
C THR A 291 -36.36 -22.63 -43.18
N PRO A 292 -35.07 -22.65 -43.56
CA PRO A 292 -33.91 -22.20 -42.79
C PRO A 292 -33.81 -20.67 -42.75
N GLU A 293 -33.25 -20.12 -41.66
CA GLU A 293 -32.95 -18.69 -41.52
C GLU A 293 -31.51 -18.52 -41.03
N CYS A 294 -30.81 -17.51 -41.55
CA CYS A 294 -29.42 -17.26 -41.22
C CYS A 294 -29.19 -15.78 -40.91
N LEU A 295 -28.67 -15.49 -39.73
CA LEU A 295 -28.47 -14.14 -39.23
C LEU A 295 -27.00 -13.91 -38.92
N LEU A 296 -26.50 -12.73 -39.30
CA LEU A 296 -25.20 -12.25 -38.84
C LEU A 296 -25.41 -11.20 -37.74
N ILE A 297 -24.82 -11.45 -36.58
CA ILE A 297 -24.91 -10.62 -35.38
C ILE A 297 -23.50 -10.10 -35.07
N GLY A 298 -23.40 -8.88 -34.56
CA GLY A 298 -22.14 -8.32 -34.08
C GLY A 298 -22.35 -7.25 -33.03
N ASN A 299 -21.31 -6.99 -32.23
CA ASN A 299 -21.32 -5.95 -31.21
C ASN A 299 -20.94 -4.60 -31.84
N VAL A 300 -21.93 -3.85 -32.31
CA VAL A 300 -21.75 -2.60 -33.08
C VAL A 300 -22.50 -1.44 -32.43
N LEU A 301 -22.17 -0.21 -32.82
CA LEU A 301 -22.85 0.98 -32.32
C LEU A 301 -24.34 0.93 -32.68
N ASN A 302 -25.20 1.08 -31.66
CA ASN A 302 -26.64 1.05 -31.86
C ASN A 302 -27.31 2.17 -31.08
N SER A 303 -28.17 2.94 -31.75
CA SER A 303 -28.96 4.01 -31.13
C SER A 303 -30.24 3.48 -30.46
N LYS A 304 -30.58 2.21 -30.66
CA LYS A 304 -31.69 1.54 -29.97
C LYS A 304 -31.29 1.30 -28.50
N ASP A 305 -32.09 1.84 -27.57
CA ASP A 305 -31.88 1.79 -26.12
C ASP A 305 -30.62 2.51 -25.60
N SER A 306 -29.99 3.40 -26.40
CA SER A 306 -28.84 4.19 -25.96
C SER A 306 -28.86 5.62 -26.51
N VAL A 307 -28.87 6.60 -25.60
CA VAL A 307 -28.78 8.04 -25.92
C VAL A 307 -27.33 8.42 -26.30
N ASN A 308 -26.35 7.61 -25.92
CA ASN A 308 -24.92 7.91 -26.07
C ASN A 308 -24.19 7.01 -27.10
N GLY A 309 -24.92 6.21 -27.90
CA GLY A 309 -24.33 5.36 -28.94
C GLY A 309 -23.36 4.30 -28.39
N ALA A 310 -23.81 3.46 -27.47
CA ALA A 310 -23.00 2.34 -26.98
C ALA A 310 -23.02 1.17 -27.96
N THR A 311 -21.95 0.38 -27.99
CA THR A 311 -21.92 -0.88 -28.74
C THR A 311 -22.87 -1.89 -28.08
N ARG A 312 -23.64 -2.60 -28.89
CA ARG A 312 -24.55 -3.68 -28.46
C ARG A 312 -24.59 -4.79 -29.50
N MET A 313 -24.74 -6.02 -29.02
CA MET A 313 -25.04 -7.18 -29.87
C MET A 313 -26.33 -6.93 -30.66
N SER A 314 -26.18 -6.79 -31.97
CA SER A 314 -27.24 -6.36 -32.87
C SER A 314 -27.27 -7.23 -34.12
N VAL A 315 -28.46 -7.49 -34.66
CA VAL A 315 -28.63 -8.18 -35.94
C VAL A 315 -28.18 -7.24 -37.06
N LEU A 316 -27.05 -7.56 -37.67
CA LEU A 316 -26.46 -6.77 -38.76
C LEU A 316 -27.20 -7.02 -40.07
N SER A 317 -27.50 -8.29 -40.37
CA SER A 317 -28.22 -8.67 -41.59
C SER A 317 -28.89 -10.03 -41.47
N ARG A 318 -30.00 -10.21 -42.21
CA ARG A 318 -30.58 -11.52 -42.52
C ARG A 318 -30.01 -11.99 -43.85
N LEU A 319 -29.25 -13.06 -43.84
CA LEU A 319 -28.52 -13.55 -45.00
C LEU A 319 -29.46 -14.25 -45.98
N LYS A 320 -29.19 -14.08 -47.28
CA LYS A 320 -30.03 -14.65 -48.36
C LYS A 320 -29.70 -16.12 -48.59
N VAL A 321 -30.48 -17.03 -48.00
CA VAL A 321 -30.26 -18.49 -48.03
C VAL A 321 -30.75 -19.23 -49.31
N GLY A 322 -31.25 -18.50 -50.32
CA GLY A 322 -31.90 -19.14 -51.48
C GLY A 322 -30.97 -19.69 -52.58
N THR A 323 -29.72 -19.26 -52.65
CA THR A 323 -28.76 -19.74 -53.67
C THR A 323 -27.34 -19.53 -53.15
N LEU A 324 -26.41 -20.44 -53.47
CA LEU A 324 -24.99 -20.36 -53.09
C LEU A 324 -24.39 -18.96 -53.29
N ARG A 325 -24.47 -18.42 -54.51
CA ARG A 325 -23.93 -17.08 -54.84
C ARG A 325 -24.58 -15.95 -54.03
N LYS A 326 -25.91 -16.03 -53.81
CA LYS A 326 -26.64 -15.01 -53.04
C LYS A 326 -26.22 -15.03 -51.57
N PHE A 327 -26.03 -16.23 -51.01
CA PHE A 327 -25.57 -16.42 -49.64
C PHE A 327 -24.15 -15.89 -49.46
N GLN A 328 -23.20 -16.35 -50.28
CA GLN A 328 -21.79 -15.93 -50.20
C GLN A 328 -21.63 -14.42 -50.39
N ASN A 329 -22.29 -13.84 -51.39
CA ASN A 329 -22.23 -12.39 -51.62
C ASN A 329 -22.86 -11.62 -50.45
N SER A 330 -24.00 -12.10 -49.92
CA SER A 330 -24.63 -11.47 -48.76
C SER A 330 -23.75 -11.53 -47.52
N LEU A 331 -23.03 -12.63 -47.31
CA LEU A 331 -22.12 -12.81 -46.18
C LEU A 331 -20.90 -11.87 -46.32
N LYS A 332 -20.22 -11.91 -47.47
CA LYS A 332 -19.05 -11.06 -47.77
C LYS A 332 -19.34 -9.58 -47.58
N VAL A 333 -20.43 -9.09 -48.19
CA VAL A 333 -20.81 -7.66 -48.12
C VAL A 333 -21.06 -7.20 -46.68
N VAL A 334 -21.68 -8.03 -45.85
CA VAL A 334 -22.00 -7.62 -44.46
C VAL A 334 -20.74 -7.70 -43.58
N ILE A 335 -19.89 -8.70 -43.77
CA ILE A 335 -18.59 -8.81 -43.09
C ILE A 335 -17.72 -7.60 -43.44
N GLU A 336 -17.53 -7.31 -44.73
CA GLU A 336 -16.72 -6.17 -45.20
C GLU A 336 -17.23 -4.83 -44.68
N ARG A 337 -18.56 -4.68 -44.54
CA ARG A 337 -19.17 -3.44 -44.03
C ARG A 337 -18.89 -3.17 -42.55
N HIS A 338 -18.84 -4.21 -41.72
CA HIS A 338 -18.76 -4.08 -40.26
C HIS A 338 -17.43 -4.54 -39.67
N SER A 339 -16.53 -5.12 -40.46
CA SER A 339 -15.22 -5.60 -39.99
C SER A 339 -14.38 -4.48 -39.40
N ALA A 340 -14.30 -3.33 -40.09
CA ALA A 340 -13.55 -2.18 -39.60
C ALA A 340 -14.07 -1.66 -38.26
N GLU A 341 -15.40 -1.61 -38.07
CA GLU A 341 -16.02 -1.18 -36.82
C GLU A 341 -15.66 -2.13 -35.66
N LEU A 342 -15.76 -3.45 -35.88
CA LEU A 342 -15.41 -4.44 -34.85
C LEU A 342 -13.91 -4.44 -34.51
N ILE A 343 -13.03 -4.27 -35.51
CA ILE A 343 -11.59 -4.18 -35.29
C ILE A 343 -11.25 -2.95 -34.44
N VAL A 344 -11.85 -1.80 -34.76
CA VAL A 344 -11.66 -0.56 -33.97
C VAL A 344 -12.11 -0.80 -32.53
N SER A 345 -13.33 -1.30 -32.31
CA SER A 345 -13.82 -1.55 -30.95
C SER A 345 -13.00 -2.58 -30.18
N ARG A 346 -12.45 -3.61 -30.86
CA ARG A 346 -11.54 -4.58 -30.25
C ARG A 346 -10.24 -3.91 -29.81
N SER A 347 -9.62 -3.14 -30.70
CA SER A 347 -8.38 -2.42 -30.38
C SER A 347 -8.56 -1.43 -29.23
N GLU A 348 -9.65 -0.67 -29.21
CA GLU A 348 -9.98 0.24 -28.10
C GLU A 348 -10.15 -0.52 -26.77
N GLN A 349 -10.78 -1.69 -26.79
CA GLN A 349 -10.93 -2.50 -25.58
C GLN A 349 -9.59 -3.05 -25.07
N GLU A 350 -8.72 -3.50 -25.97
CA GLU A 350 -7.37 -3.97 -25.64
C GLU A 350 -6.50 -2.83 -25.09
N GLU A 351 -6.55 -1.65 -25.71
CA GLU A 351 -5.88 -0.43 -25.21
C GLU A 351 -6.36 -0.06 -23.80
N LEU A 352 -7.67 -0.05 -23.56
CA LEU A 352 -8.22 0.23 -22.24
C LEU A 352 -7.81 -0.82 -21.20
N ARG A 353 -7.72 -2.10 -21.61
CA ARG A 353 -7.25 -3.17 -20.72
C ARG A 353 -5.79 -2.98 -20.36
N MET A 354 -4.93 -2.77 -21.36
CA MET A 354 -3.50 -2.50 -21.15
C MET A 354 -3.28 -1.26 -20.29
N ALA A 355 -4.05 -0.18 -20.51
CA ALA A 355 -3.96 1.04 -19.71
C ALA A 355 -4.31 0.78 -18.22
N ARG A 356 -5.30 -0.07 -17.94
CA ARG A 356 -5.65 -0.47 -16.55
C ARG A 356 -4.54 -1.30 -15.93
N GLU A 357 -4.00 -2.27 -16.66
CA GLU A 357 -2.90 -3.13 -16.19
C GLU A 357 -1.64 -2.30 -15.90
N ILE A 358 -1.28 -1.36 -16.78
CA ILE A 358 -0.16 -0.42 -16.57
C ILE A 358 -0.37 0.40 -15.30
N LYS A 359 -1.58 0.95 -15.09
CA LYS A 359 -1.88 1.71 -13.88
C LYS A 359 -1.76 0.85 -12.63
N GLN A 360 -2.26 -0.38 -12.64
CA GLN A 360 -2.13 -1.30 -11.51
C GLN A 360 -0.67 -1.61 -11.18
N MET A 361 0.16 -1.85 -12.20
CA MET A 361 1.61 -2.06 -12.01
C MET A 361 2.30 -0.82 -11.45
N GLN A 362 1.92 0.39 -11.88
CA GLN A 362 2.45 1.65 -11.33
C GLN A 362 2.04 1.85 -9.87
N ASP A 363 0.77 1.61 -9.54
CA ASP A 363 0.24 1.72 -8.19
C ASP A 363 0.95 0.71 -7.26
N GLN A 364 1.20 -0.51 -7.73
CA GLN A 364 1.96 -1.52 -6.98
C GLN A 364 3.42 -1.10 -6.75
N ALA A 365 4.12 -0.66 -7.79
CA ALA A 365 5.51 -0.21 -7.68
C ALA A 365 5.65 0.99 -6.72
N TYR A 366 4.68 1.91 -6.73
CA TYR A 366 4.63 3.04 -5.81
C TYR A 366 4.45 2.58 -4.35
N GLN A 367 3.55 1.63 -4.10
CA GLN A 367 3.34 1.07 -2.75
C GLN A 367 4.59 0.36 -2.23
N GLU A 368 5.30 -0.38 -3.08
CA GLU A 368 6.54 -1.06 -2.71
C GLU A 368 7.66 -0.06 -2.38
N SER A 369 7.81 1.00 -3.18
CA SER A 369 8.76 2.09 -2.91
C SER A 369 8.45 2.80 -1.58
N LEU A 370 7.17 3.12 -1.35
CA LEU A 370 6.73 3.78 -0.12
C LEU A 370 7.03 2.92 1.12
N ARG A 371 6.80 1.59 1.03
CA ARG A 371 7.11 0.66 2.11
C ARG A 371 8.61 0.63 2.40
N HIS A 372 9.45 0.60 1.37
CA HIS A 372 10.91 0.59 1.54
C HIS A 372 11.40 1.88 2.22
N ASP A 373 10.85 3.04 1.84
CA ASP A 373 11.19 4.32 2.47
C ASP A 373 10.75 4.37 3.94
N GLN A 374 9.56 3.84 4.26
CA GLN A 374 9.08 3.71 5.64
C GLN A 374 9.99 2.79 6.47
N GLU A 375 10.38 1.63 5.95
CA GLU A 375 11.28 0.70 6.65
C GLU A 375 12.66 1.32 6.90
N LYS A 376 13.19 2.05 5.91
CA LYS A 376 14.48 2.74 6.06
C LYS A 376 14.43 3.82 7.13
N GLU A 377 13.35 4.60 7.16
CA GLU A 377 13.15 5.63 8.17
C GLU A 377 12.96 5.03 9.57
N GLN A 378 12.16 3.96 9.71
CA GLN A 378 12.01 3.24 10.98
C GLN A 378 13.34 2.69 11.49
N LYS A 379 14.16 2.09 10.62
CA LYS A 379 15.50 1.59 11.00
C LYS A 379 16.42 2.73 11.46
N ARG A 380 16.38 3.88 10.79
CA ARG A 380 17.16 5.06 11.19
C ARG A 380 16.75 5.57 12.56
N GLN A 381 15.45 5.70 12.80
CA GLN A 381 14.92 6.14 14.10
C GLN A 381 15.24 5.16 15.23
N ALA A 382 15.14 3.85 14.97
CA ALA A 382 15.49 2.82 15.94
C ALA A 382 16.99 2.86 16.31
N ALA A 383 17.87 3.00 15.31
CA ALA A 383 19.31 3.09 15.53
C ALA A 383 19.70 4.37 16.31
N GLU A 384 19.03 5.50 16.04
CA GLU A 384 19.24 6.74 16.78
C GLU A 384 18.75 6.64 18.23
N ALA A 385 17.58 6.03 18.45
CA ALA A 385 17.06 5.78 19.79
C ALA A 385 17.96 4.84 20.60
N GLU A 386 18.47 3.77 19.97
CA GLU A 386 19.41 2.83 20.61
C GLU A 386 20.73 3.53 20.96
N ALA A 387 21.30 4.32 20.05
CA ALA A 387 22.52 5.08 20.31
C ALA A 387 22.32 6.10 21.44
N LYS A 388 21.16 6.77 21.50
CA LYS A 388 20.83 7.70 22.57
C LYS A 388 20.65 6.99 23.92
N ALA A 389 19.92 5.88 23.96
CA ALA A 389 19.73 5.08 25.17
C ALA A 389 21.06 4.53 25.71
N LYS A 390 21.97 4.11 24.82
CA LYS A 390 23.31 3.66 25.21
C LYS A 390 24.13 4.78 25.84
N ARG A 391 24.14 5.98 25.23
CA ARG A 391 24.82 7.16 25.81
C ARG A 391 24.24 7.57 27.15
N GLU A 392 22.91 7.56 27.28
CA GLU A 392 22.24 7.88 28.56
C GLU A 392 22.59 6.84 29.63
N ALA A 393 22.61 5.55 29.29
CA ALA A 393 23.03 4.49 30.22
C ALA A 393 24.49 4.60 30.64
N GLU A 394 25.40 4.95 29.73
CA GLU A 394 26.82 5.21 30.03
C GLU A 394 26.97 6.40 30.98
N LEU A 395 26.24 7.50 30.74
CA LEU A 395 26.25 8.68 31.61
C LEU A 395 25.69 8.38 33.00
N ILE A 396 24.60 7.60 33.10
CA ILE A 396 24.02 7.20 34.38
C ILE A 396 25.02 6.38 35.19
N LYS A 397 25.67 5.38 34.56
CA LYS A 397 26.69 4.55 35.24
C LYS A 397 27.87 5.37 35.76
N GLU A 398 28.35 6.32 34.95
CA GLU A 398 29.44 7.22 35.35
C GLU A 398 29.05 8.09 36.55
N LEU A 399 27.82 8.63 36.55
CA LEU A 399 27.31 9.42 37.67
C LEU A 399 27.13 8.58 38.94
N GLU A 400 26.62 7.35 38.82
CA GLU A 400 26.49 6.41 39.93
C GLU A 400 27.85 6.11 40.56
N PHE A 401 28.87 5.81 39.72
CA PHE A 401 30.23 5.57 40.18
C PHE A 401 30.81 6.76 40.96
N LYS A 402 30.73 7.97 40.39
CA LYS A 402 31.20 9.20 41.05
C LYS A 402 30.47 9.48 42.36
N THR A 403 29.16 9.21 42.40
CA THR A 403 28.33 9.38 43.60
C THR A 403 28.77 8.42 44.70
N THR A 404 28.95 7.13 44.39
CA THR A 404 29.43 6.14 45.36
C THR A 404 30.81 6.49 45.90
N GLN A 405 31.75 6.88 45.03
CA GLN A 405 33.09 7.27 45.44
C GLN A 405 33.07 8.52 46.35
N THR A 406 32.25 9.52 46.01
CA THR A 406 32.08 10.74 46.82
C THR A 406 31.54 10.41 48.21
N ILE A 407 30.52 9.54 48.31
CA ILE A 407 29.95 9.11 49.60
C ILE A 407 31.02 8.40 50.45
N GLN A 408 31.78 7.48 49.86
CA GLN A 408 32.84 6.77 50.59
C GLN A 408 33.88 7.73 51.18
N GLN A 409 34.34 8.72 50.40
CA GLN A 409 35.32 9.70 50.87
C GLN A 409 34.76 10.58 52.01
N LEU A 410 33.51 11.02 51.91
CA LEU A 410 32.83 11.77 52.99
C LEU A 410 32.66 10.94 54.26
N CYS A 411 32.31 9.65 54.14
CA CYS A 411 32.20 8.74 55.28
C CYS A 411 33.55 8.57 56.00
N ILE A 412 34.66 8.46 55.27
CA ILE A 412 36.01 8.41 55.85
C ILE A 412 36.29 9.70 56.63
N LEU A 413 36.06 10.87 56.03
CA LEU A 413 36.30 12.16 56.69
C LEU A 413 35.44 12.33 57.95
N ASN A 414 34.16 11.96 57.91
CA ASN A 414 33.29 12.02 59.08
C ASN A 414 33.76 11.07 60.19
N PHE A 415 34.15 9.85 59.84
CA PHE A 415 34.73 8.91 60.80
C PHE A 415 36.03 9.46 61.41
N CYS A 416 36.89 10.14 60.65
CA CYS A 416 38.10 10.74 61.20
C CYS A 416 37.77 11.88 62.19
N LEU A 417 36.73 12.70 61.92
CA LEU A 417 36.24 13.74 62.84
C LEU A 417 35.63 13.18 64.13
N ASP A 418 34.76 12.17 64.04
CA ASP A 418 34.12 11.57 65.22
C ASP A 418 35.17 10.96 66.18
N ASN A 419 36.33 10.58 65.65
CA ASN A 419 37.44 9.96 66.38
C ASN A 419 38.56 10.93 66.79
N LEU A 420 38.40 12.23 66.54
CA LEU A 420 39.37 13.29 66.87
C LEU A 420 39.24 13.80 68.31
N GLU A 421 38.07 13.65 68.93
CA GLU A 421 37.90 13.98 70.34
C GLU A 421 38.46 12.86 71.24
N PRO A 422 39.40 13.16 72.15
CA PRO A 422 39.58 12.26 73.29
C PRO A 422 38.23 12.23 74.02
N LEU A 423 37.75 11.05 74.43
CA LEU A 423 36.67 10.95 75.43
C LEU A 423 37.11 11.71 76.69
N THR A 424 36.91 13.02 76.73
CA THR A 424 37.12 13.88 77.88
C THR A 424 35.79 14.07 78.56
N SER A 425 35.25 12.98 79.13
CA SER A 425 34.42 13.09 80.33
C SER A 425 34.49 11.76 81.12
N SER A 426 35.28 11.78 82.19
CA SER A 426 34.83 11.32 83.50
C SER A 426 34.15 9.94 83.60
N THR A 427 34.91 8.86 83.36
CA THR A 427 34.82 7.70 84.27
C THR A 427 36.20 7.06 84.35
N ILE A 428 36.76 7.02 85.56
CA ILE A 428 37.93 6.23 85.88
C ILE A 428 37.53 4.76 85.74
N THR A 429 37.70 4.20 84.55
CA THR A 429 37.98 2.78 84.40
C THR A 429 39.41 2.68 83.94
N GLN A 430 40.26 2.08 84.77
CA GLN A 430 41.63 1.69 84.45
C GLN A 430 41.61 0.56 83.41
N GLU A 431 40.98 0.78 82.25
CA GLU A 431 41.01 -0.16 81.15
C GLU A 431 42.38 -0.11 80.51
N LYS A 432 43.03 -1.28 80.42
CA LYS A 432 44.33 -1.42 79.76
C LYS A 432 44.17 -0.98 78.30
N GLN A 433 45.12 -0.18 77.81
CA GLN A 433 45.16 0.24 76.41
C GLN A 433 46.13 -0.64 75.63
N ALA A 434 45.76 -0.95 74.39
CA ALA A 434 46.67 -1.61 73.44
C ALA A 434 47.48 -0.56 72.69
N THR A 435 48.81 -0.69 72.60
CA THR A 435 49.64 0.16 71.73
C THR A 435 49.93 -0.58 70.44
N LEU A 436 49.30 -0.16 69.34
CA LEU A 436 49.48 -0.80 68.04
C LEU A 436 50.37 0.07 67.14
N GLN A 437 51.41 -0.55 66.59
CA GLN A 437 52.25 0.03 65.55
C GLN A 437 51.79 -0.50 64.20
N ILE A 438 51.19 0.36 63.37
CA ILE A 438 50.76 -0.01 62.03
C ILE A 438 51.77 0.53 61.02
N ARG A 439 52.23 -0.32 60.10
CA ARG A 439 53.15 0.05 59.02
C ARG A 439 52.44 -0.08 57.68
N THR A 440 52.57 0.96 56.88
CA THR A 440 52.08 1.02 55.50
C THR A 440 53.10 0.39 54.54
N PRO A 441 52.68 -0.06 53.33
CA PRO A 441 53.59 -0.56 52.30
C PRO A 441 54.64 0.46 51.87
N ASN A 442 54.31 1.76 51.97
CA ASN A 442 55.20 2.87 51.65
C ASN A 442 56.29 3.12 52.72
N GLY A 443 56.40 2.25 53.73
CA GLY A 443 57.40 2.35 54.79
C GLY A 443 57.07 3.35 55.91
N LYS A 444 55.96 4.09 55.80
CA LYS A 444 55.47 4.95 56.89
C LYS A 444 54.90 4.11 58.02
N ARG A 445 55.19 4.51 59.26
CA ARG A 445 54.72 3.85 60.48
C ARG A 445 53.97 4.85 61.35
N PHE A 446 52.85 4.44 61.90
CA PHE A 446 52.13 5.22 62.89
C PHE A 446 51.82 4.35 64.11
N VAL A 447 51.75 4.99 65.28
CA VAL A 447 51.48 4.32 66.56
C VAL A 447 50.26 4.96 67.16
N LYS A 448 49.24 4.15 67.46
CA LYS A 448 48.02 4.61 68.13
C LYS A 448 47.67 3.71 69.29
N LYS A 449 47.16 4.32 70.36
CA LYS A 449 46.63 3.60 71.52
C LYS A 449 45.15 3.33 71.30
N PHE A 450 44.73 2.09 71.48
CA PHE A 450 43.36 1.63 71.32
C PHE A 450 42.81 1.14 72.67
N ASN A 451 41.51 1.32 72.91
CA ASN A 451 40.86 0.68 74.05
C ASN A 451 40.72 -0.83 73.76
N GLY A 452 41.02 -1.69 74.74
CA GLY A 452 40.78 -3.13 74.64
C GLY A 452 39.31 -3.52 74.42
N ALA A 453 38.36 -2.65 74.77
CA ALA A 453 36.93 -2.83 74.49
C ALA A 453 36.50 -2.38 73.08
N SER A 454 37.41 -1.85 72.24
CA SER A 454 37.11 -1.52 70.84
C SER A 454 37.12 -2.77 69.95
N THR A 455 36.47 -2.68 68.79
CA THR A 455 36.33 -3.79 67.83
C THR A 455 37.53 -3.91 66.89
N LEU A 456 37.68 -5.04 66.21
CA LEU A 456 38.73 -5.22 65.19
C LEU A 456 38.45 -4.40 63.93
N GLU A 457 37.18 -4.31 63.51
CA GLU A 457 36.74 -3.40 62.44
C GLU A 457 37.15 -1.95 62.70
N TYR A 458 37.15 -1.50 63.97
CA TYR A 458 37.61 -0.16 64.31
C TYR A 458 39.08 0.07 63.94
N ILE A 459 39.95 -0.93 64.07
CA ILE A 459 41.37 -0.82 63.64
C ILE A 459 41.44 -0.63 62.13
N TYR A 460 40.60 -1.34 61.38
CA TYR A 460 40.48 -1.21 59.93
C TYR A 460 39.99 0.18 59.49
N LYS A 461 38.90 0.70 60.08
CA LYS A 461 38.40 2.05 59.79
C LYS A 461 39.44 3.12 60.11
N VAL A 462 40.15 2.96 61.23
CA VAL A 462 41.26 3.84 61.60
C VAL A 462 42.40 3.76 60.58
N ALA A 463 42.84 2.55 60.20
CA ALA A 463 43.87 2.38 59.17
C ALA A 463 43.47 3.00 57.83
N LYS A 464 42.20 2.89 57.40
CA LYS A 464 41.68 3.56 56.19
C LYS A 464 41.77 5.09 56.30
N CYS A 465 41.41 5.69 57.44
CA CYS A 465 41.62 7.12 57.70
C CYS A 465 43.10 7.53 57.57
N PHE A 466 44.01 6.75 58.15
CA PHE A 466 45.45 7.03 58.09
C PHE A 466 46.00 6.95 56.66
N LEU A 467 45.56 5.98 55.87
CA LEU A 467 45.94 5.83 54.46
C LEU A 467 45.35 6.96 53.60
N PHE A 468 44.07 7.27 53.77
CA PHE A 468 43.36 8.31 53.02
C PHE A 468 43.93 9.72 53.26
N LEU A 469 44.27 10.05 54.52
CA LEU A 469 44.85 11.34 54.90
C LEU A 469 46.39 11.36 54.92
N ASN A 470 47.04 10.23 54.60
CA ASN A 470 48.50 10.05 54.60
C ASN A 470 49.19 10.52 55.91
N LEU A 471 48.60 10.16 57.06
CA LEU A 471 48.99 10.65 58.38
C LEU A 471 50.21 9.90 58.96
N GLU A 472 51.13 10.64 59.59
CA GLU A 472 52.28 10.07 60.31
C GLU A 472 52.03 9.97 61.83
N ASN A 473 51.18 10.86 62.35
CA ASN A 473 50.76 10.89 63.74
C ASN A 473 49.26 11.22 63.85
N PHE A 474 48.63 10.78 64.93
CA PHE A 474 47.22 11.08 65.23
C PHE A 474 47.12 12.25 66.23
N ASN A 475 47.92 13.30 66.03
CA ASN A 475 47.77 14.52 66.81
C ASN A 475 46.57 15.31 66.30
N LYS A 476 45.72 15.82 67.20
CA LYS A 476 44.47 16.52 66.87
C LYS A 476 44.70 17.63 65.84
N ASP A 477 45.69 18.49 66.07
CA ASP A 477 45.98 19.63 65.21
C ASP A 477 46.53 19.21 63.84
N HIS A 478 47.32 18.14 63.80
CA HIS A 478 47.91 17.62 62.56
C HIS A 478 46.85 16.97 61.67
N VAL A 479 45.95 16.18 62.27
CA VAL A 479 44.86 15.52 61.54
C VAL A 479 43.87 16.56 61.01
N LEU A 480 43.48 17.56 61.81
CA LEU A 480 42.61 18.66 61.35
C LEU A 480 43.23 19.42 60.17
N LYS A 481 44.54 19.69 60.21
CA LYS A 481 45.27 20.30 59.10
C LYS A 481 45.23 19.44 57.84
N CYS A 482 45.53 18.15 57.95
CA CYS A 482 45.47 17.22 56.81
C CYS A 482 44.06 17.09 56.24
N MET A 483 43.02 17.08 57.08
CA MET A 483 41.62 17.04 56.65
C MET A 483 41.23 18.33 55.92
N ALA A 484 41.63 19.50 56.42
CA ALA A 484 41.38 20.77 55.73
C ALA A 484 42.05 20.81 54.35
N THR A 485 43.28 20.31 54.22
CA THR A 485 43.94 20.16 52.91
C THR A 485 43.19 19.19 52.03
N LYS A 486 42.75 18.03 52.57
CA LYS A 486 42.05 17.02 51.77
C LYS A 486 40.69 17.46 51.26
N VAL A 487 39.95 18.22 52.08
CA VAL A 487 38.68 18.85 51.67
C VAL A 487 38.91 19.87 50.55
N LYS A 488 40.01 20.64 50.59
CA LYS A 488 40.38 21.55 49.48
C LYS A 488 40.69 20.78 48.19
N GLU A 489 41.49 19.70 48.28
CA GLU A 489 41.77 18.83 47.13
C GLU A 489 40.49 18.24 46.52
N MET A 490 39.57 17.75 47.35
CA MET A 490 38.28 17.21 46.89
C MET A 490 37.37 18.28 46.28
N ALA A 491 37.43 19.52 46.77
CA ALA A 491 36.69 20.64 46.20
C ALA A 491 37.23 21.06 44.83
N GLU A 492 38.53 20.85 44.57
CA GLU A 492 39.16 21.12 43.27
C GLU A 492 38.99 19.95 42.29
N ASP A 493 38.89 18.71 42.76
CA ASP A 493 38.74 17.51 41.94
C ASP A 493 37.40 17.47 41.17
N GLU A 494 37.44 17.36 39.85
CA GLU A 494 36.24 17.26 38.99
C GLU A 494 35.53 15.90 39.10
N ALA A 495 36.21 14.87 39.59
CA ALA A 495 35.63 13.54 39.77
C ALA A 495 34.73 13.45 41.01
N VAL A 496 34.95 14.32 42.00
CA VAL A 496 34.24 14.33 43.28
C VAL A 496 33.09 15.33 43.23
N LEU A 497 31.89 14.91 43.64
CA LEU A 497 30.68 15.71 43.51
C LEU A 497 30.41 16.67 44.69
N CYS A 498 31.08 16.47 45.83
CA CYS A 498 30.86 17.26 47.04
C CYS A 498 31.67 18.57 47.07
N PHE A 499 31.27 19.49 47.97
CA PHE A 499 31.95 20.78 48.20
C PHE A 499 31.94 21.78 47.04
N LYS A 500 31.04 21.62 46.06
CA LYS A 500 30.90 22.56 44.91
C LYS A 500 29.94 23.74 45.18
N ASP A 501 29.18 23.68 46.28
CA ASP A 501 28.15 24.66 46.64
C ASP A 501 28.73 25.93 47.28
N GLY A 502 29.74 26.57 46.69
CA GLY A 502 30.22 27.91 47.11
C GLY A 502 30.57 28.09 48.60
N CYS A 503 30.64 27.00 49.37
CA CYS A 503 31.09 27.00 50.75
C CYS A 503 32.48 27.62 50.74
N ASN A 504 32.73 28.56 51.64
CA ASN A 504 33.96 29.34 51.69
C ASN A 504 35.13 28.46 52.15
N ILE A 505 35.47 27.44 51.36
CA ILE A 505 36.52 26.46 51.59
C ILE A 505 37.88 27.15 51.60
N GLU A 506 37.98 28.30 50.90
CA GLU A 506 39.10 29.22 50.95
C GLU A 506 39.31 29.84 52.35
N SER A 507 38.25 30.00 53.16
CA SER A 507 38.33 30.54 54.53
C SER A 507 38.74 29.51 55.58
N LEU A 508 38.88 28.22 55.22
CA LEU A 508 39.50 27.21 56.08
C LEU A 508 40.98 27.59 56.29
N ARG A 509 41.24 28.33 57.37
CA ARG A 509 42.59 28.62 57.83
C ARG A 509 43.19 27.34 58.36
N THR A 510 44.49 27.15 58.16
CA THR A 510 45.26 25.98 58.60
C THR A 510 45.22 25.78 60.12
N ASP A 511 44.69 26.77 60.85
CA ASP A 511 44.55 26.82 62.30
C ASP A 511 43.07 26.82 62.77
N SER A 512 42.10 26.49 61.88
CA SER A 512 40.65 26.55 62.19
C SER A 512 40.16 25.40 63.09
N GLN A 513 39.19 25.77 63.94
CA GLN A 513 38.60 24.98 65.01
C GLN A 513 37.80 23.78 64.49
N SER A 514 37.92 22.63 65.17
CA SER A 514 37.22 21.35 64.90
C SER A 514 35.74 21.51 64.55
N GLU A 515 35.06 22.51 65.11
CA GLU A 515 33.64 22.79 64.92
C GLU A 515 33.27 23.27 63.51
N GLU A 516 34.17 23.97 62.81
CA GLU A 516 33.91 24.51 61.46
C GLU A 516 33.96 23.39 60.40
N LEU A 517 34.99 22.54 60.45
CA LEU A 517 35.10 21.35 59.61
C LEU A 517 33.95 20.36 59.87
N HIS A 518 33.55 20.21 61.13
CA HIS A 518 32.42 19.36 61.51
C HIS A 518 31.10 19.87 60.92
N LYS A 519 30.84 21.18 60.95
CA LYS A 519 29.64 21.76 60.32
C LYS A 519 29.63 21.56 58.80
N ILE A 520 30.78 21.74 58.14
CA ILE A 520 30.89 21.56 56.68
C ILE A 520 30.60 20.10 56.31
N LEU A 521 31.24 19.14 56.95
CA LEU A 521 31.07 17.71 56.64
C LEU A 521 29.67 17.20 56.99
N GLN A 522 29.09 17.63 58.12
CA GLN A 522 27.72 17.27 58.49
C GLN A 522 26.65 17.89 57.57
N SER A 523 26.95 19.01 56.91
CA SER A 523 26.04 19.61 55.94
C SER A 523 26.09 18.93 54.56
N GLU A 524 27.21 18.29 54.22
CA GLU A 524 27.44 17.66 52.92
C GLU A 524 27.02 16.18 52.90
N LEU A 525 27.33 15.40 53.94
CA LEU A 525 27.00 13.96 53.99
C LEU A 525 25.50 13.64 53.73
N PRO A 526 24.52 14.39 54.29
CA PRO A 526 23.10 14.13 54.05
C PRO A 526 22.62 14.46 52.63
N LYS A 527 23.39 15.25 51.86
CA LYS A 527 23.07 15.56 50.46
C LYS A 527 23.29 14.35 49.54
N TRP A 528 24.22 13.49 49.91
CA TRP A 528 24.68 12.36 49.10
C TRP A 528 24.27 11.00 49.68
N SER A 529 24.09 10.89 51.00
CA SER A 529 23.72 9.65 51.69
C SER A 529 22.27 9.66 52.18
N MET A 530 21.57 8.52 52.02
CA MET A 530 20.23 8.33 52.58
C MET A 530 20.28 8.29 54.12
N PRO A 531 19.34 8.96 54.81
CA PRO A 531 19.27 8.88 56.27
C PRO A 531 18.95 7.43 56.68
N ASN A 532 19.80 6.83 57.52
CA ASN A 532 19.71 5.46 58.09
C ASN A 532 20.37 4.29 57.35
N ARG A 533 21.22 4.51 56.33
CA ARG A 533 22.09 3.44 55.81
C ARG A 533 23.50 3.63 56.38
N GLU A 534 23.96 2.70 57.22
CA GLU A 534 25.37 2.63 57.63
C GLU A 534 26.16 2.24 56.37
N VAL A 535 26.89 3.21 55.80
CA VAL A 535 27.77 2.95 54.66
C VAL A 535 29.03 2.31 55.21
N ASP A 536 29.18 1.01 54.98
CA ASP A 536 30.41 0.31 55.30
C ASP A 536 31.55 0.91 54.47
N LEU A 537 32.64 1.31 55.14
CA LEU A 537 33.81 1.85 54.46
C LEU A 537 34.39 0.76 53.56
N ASP A 538 34.68 1.12 52.32
CA ASP A 538 35.31 0.22 51.38
C ASP A 538 36.78 -0.01 51.78
N ILE A 539 37.10 -1.25 52.10
CA ILE A 539 38.40 -1.65 52.65
C ILE A 539 39.13 -2.46 51.58
N ASP A 540 40.07 -1.79 50.93
CA ASP A 540 40.96 -2.25 49.86
C ASP A 540 42.27 -2.85 50.39
N PHE A 541 42.34 -3.17 51.68
CA PHE A 541 43.54 -3.70 52.32
C PHE A 541 43.24 -4.66 53.48
N GLU A 542 44.24 -5.44 53.85
CA GLU A 542 44.23 -6.37 54.97
C GLU A 542 45.24 -5.95 56.03
N LEU A 543 44.95 -6.26 57.30
CA LEU A 543 45.84 -6.00 58.43
C LEU A 543 46.47 -7.31 58.90
N VAL A 544 47.80 -7.40 58.88
CA VAL A 544 48.54 -8.63 59.17
C VAL A 544 49.64 -8.39 60.20
N THR A 545 49.76 -9.22 61.23
CA THR A 545 50.91 -9.19 62.14
C THR A 545 52.12 -9.88 61.48
N PRO A 546 53.36 -9.39 61.65
CA PRO A 546 54.52 -9.94 60.94
C PRO A 546 55.04 -11.28 61.52
N PHE A 547 55.01 -11.47 62.86
CA PHE A 547 55.52 -12.70 63.49
C PHE A 547 54.88 -12.99 64.86
N PRO A 548 54.23 -14.15 65.07
CA PRO A 548 53.77 -15.08 64.03
C PRO A 548 52.81 -14.37 63.06
N ARG A 549 52.81 -14.77 61.78
CA ARG A 549 51.95 -14.15 60.76
C ARG A 549 50.48 -14.43 61.09
N PHE A 550 49.69 -13.41 61.32
CA PHE A 550 48.27 -13.54 61.63
C PHE A 550 47.48 -12.42 60.94
N LYS A 551 46.52 -12.81 60.09
CA LYS A 551 45.59 -11.88 59.44
C LYS A 551 44.47 -11.53 60.40
N LEU A 552 44.30 -10.24 60.65
CA LEU A 552 43.26 -9.73 61.53
C LEU A 552 41.92 -9.77 60.78
N PRO A 553 40.87 -10.42 61.29
CA PRO A 553 39.57 -10.37 60.64
C PRO A 553 38.95 -8.97 60.81
N ASN A 554 38.33 -8.45 59.73
CA ASN A 554 37.53 -7.24 59.77
C ASN A 554 36.14 -7.55 60.35
N ASP A 555 36.08 -7.76 61.67
CA ASP A 555 34.87 -8.18 62.39
C ASP A 555 34.36 -7.06 63.31
N LYS A 556 33.06 -6.78 63.24
CA LYS A 556 32.35 -5.78 64.05
C LYS A 556 32.17 -6.21 65.51
N ASN A 557 32.27 -7.52 65.82
CA ASN A 557 32.00 -8.06 67.16
C ASN A 557 33.25 -8.47 67.93
N ALA A 558 34.36 -8.74 67.23
CA ALA A 558 35.61 -9.18 67.86
C ALA A 558 36.30 -7.99 68.55
N LEU A 559 36.72 -8.17 69.82
CA LEU A 559 37.35 -7.14 70.63
C LEU A 559 38.87 -7.24 70.64
N ILE A 560 39.56 -6.10 70.68
CA ILE A 560 41.04 -6.03 70.68
C ILE A 560 41.65 -6.79 71.86
N LYS A 561 41.08 -6.71 73.07
CA LYS A 561 41.59 -7.41 74.26
C LYS A 561 41.53 -8.93 74.15
N ASN A 562 40.66 -9.47 73.28
CA ASN A 562 40.50 -10.90 73.07
C ASN A 562 41.50 -11.45 72.05
N THR A 563 42.23 -10.57 71.33
CA THR A 563 43.21 -10.94 70.31
C THR A 563 44.62 -10.88 70.88
N GLN A 564 45.14 -12.03 71.33
CA GLN A 564 46.46 -12.14 71.98
C GLN A 564 47.63 -11.69 71.09
N GLN A 565 47.48 -11.76 69.76
CA GLN A 565 48.51 -11.41 68.79
C GLN A 565 48.83 -9.91 68.74
N ILE A 566 47.89 -9.06 69.17
CA ILE A 566 48.02 -7.60 69.14
C ILE A 566 47.91 -6.96 70.54
N TRP A 567 47.59 -7.76 71.57
CA TRP A 567 47.40 -7.29 72.93
C TRP A 567 48.60 -7.64 73.85
N PRO A 568 49.09 -6.71 74.69
CA PRO A 568 48.75 -5.29 74.80
C PRO A 568 49.57 -4.42 73.84
N ASN A 569 50.61 -4.96 73.19
CA ASN A 569 51.39 -4.24 72.19
C ASN A 569 51.51 -5.11 70.94
N GLY A 570 51.18 -4.55 69.77
CA GLY A 570 51.15 -5.29 68.52
C GLY A 570 51.78 -4.51 67.38
N SER A 571 52.46 -5.20 66.46
CA SER A 571 52.91 -4.63 65.18
C SER A 571 52.02 -5.19 64.08
N ILE A 572 51.49 -4.32 63.22
CA ILE A 572 50.57 -4.65 62.13
C ILE A 572 51.16 -4.07 60.84
N LEU A 573 51.03 -4.82 59.75
CA LEU A 573 51.34 -4.44 58.38
C LEU A 573 50.03 -4.28 57.62
N VAL A 574 49.92 -3.24 56.81
CA VAL A 574 48.85 -3.08 55.82
C VAL A 574 49.32 -3.76 54.53
N GLU A 575 48.54 -4.71 54.01
CA GLU A 575 48.75 -5.36 52.70
C GLU A 575 47.55 -5.00 51.81
N TYR A 576 47.76 -4.36 50.66
CA TYR A 576 46.65 -4.06 49.74
C TYR A 576 46.08 -5.36 49.16
N LEU A 577 44.76 -5.40 48.96
CA LEU A 577 44.12 -6.47 48.22
C LEU A 577 44.55 -6.33 46.75
N GLU A 578 45.13 -7.36 46.16
CA GLU A 578 45.33 -7.39 44.71
C GLU A 578 43.95 -7.47 44.05
N ASP A 579 43.58 -6.43 43.31
CA ASP A 579 42.36 -6.44 42.51
C ASP A 579 42.43 -7.64 41.55
N ALA A 580 41.54 -8.60 41.73
CA ALA A 580 41.35 -9.71 40.79
C ALA A 580 40.63 -9.24 39.52
N GLU A 581 41.12 -8.17 38.90
CA GLU A 581 40.60 -7.55 37.68
C GLU A 581 41.70 -7.45 36.62
N GLN A 582 42.31 -8.60 36.28
CA GLN A 582 42.94 -8.83 34.99
C GLN A 582 42.69 -10.27 34.54
N GLU A 583 41.43 -10.67 34.40
CA GLU A 583 41.05 -11.87 33.65
C GLU A 583 39.58 -11.81 33.25
N SER A 584 39.26 -10.92 32.30
CA SER A 584 38.15 -11.11 31.34
C SER A 584 38.26 -10.10 30.21
N GLU A 585 39.16 -10.39 29.26
CA GLU A 585 38.99 -10.01 27.85
C GLU A 585 37.94 -10.90 27.18
#